data_AF-A0A6P6ERG8-F1
#
_entry.id   AF-A0A6P6ERG8-F1
#
_cell.length_a   1.000
_cell.length_b   1.000
_cell.length_c   1.000
_cell.angle_alpha   90.00
_cell.angle_beta   90.00
_cell.angle_gamma   90.00
#
_symmetry.space_group_name_H-M   'P 1'
#
loop_
_entity.id
_entity.type
_entity.pdbx_description
1 polymer ?
#
loop_
_entity_poly.entity_id
_entity_poly.type
_entity_poly.pdbx_seq_one_letter_code
_entity_poly.pdbx_strand_id
1 'polypeptide(L)'
;MNVIWRSYICNIRLRKVPFRCQSGNHPVAPLGSRILTDPAKVFEHNMWDHMQWSEEEAAAARKKVEENSAVRVEQEEQVKYENEASKYWDTFYKIHKNKFFKNRNWLLREFPEILPVDQKAKEKMGELPWHLAETNATNCFSRVPEEKEQYEKSSGSLDGQSKEESGGLNLNSKEQSKGLLKTDLFPGSGATFRILEVGCGAGNSVFPILNTLQNTPEFFLYCCDFAPGAVELIKSHSSYRAAPCSAFVHDVCDEGSPYPFPDGSLDVVLLVFVLSSLHPDR
;
A
#
# COMPACT_ATOMS: atom_id res chain seq x y z
N MET A 1 -0.13 26.66 -31.42
CA MET A 1 0.96 26.37 -30.48
C MET A 1 1.25 24.89 -30.56
N ASN A 2 2.50 24.51 -30.86
CA ASN A 2 2.88 23.15 -31.21
C ASN A 2 2.83 22.22 -29.99
N VAL A 3 2.00 21.18 -30.06
CA VAL A 3 1.90 20.13 -29.05
C VAL A 3 2.85 19.00 -29.47
N ILE A 4 3.96 18.86 -28.75
CA ILE A 4 4.92 17.78 -28.96
C ILE A 4 4.34 16.53 -28.29
N TRP A 5 3.77 15.63 -29.09
CA TRP A 5 3.47 14.28 -28.65
C TRP A 5 4.78 13.52 -28.45
N ARG A 6 5.17 13.25 -27.20
CA ARG A 6 6.18 12.24 -26.91
C ARG A 6 5.47 10.88 -26.81
N SER A 7 5.61 10.08 -27.87
CA SER A 7 5.22 8.67 -27.86
C SER A 7 6.16 7.90 -26.93
N TYR A 8 5.75 7.67 -25.67
CA TYR A 8 6.40 6.69 -24.82
C TYR A 8 5.81 5.31 -25.14
N ILE A 9 6.56 4.50 -25.89
CA ILE A 9 6.28 3.06 -26.02
C ILE A 9 6.70 2.44 -24.69
N CYS A 10 5.77 2.38 -23.74
CA CYS A 10 5.95 1.60 -22.53
C CYS A 10 5.78 0.13 -22.89
N ASN A 11 6.89 -0.61 -22.96
CA ASN A 11 6.85 -2.07 -23.11
C ASN A 11 6.32 -2.67 -21.81
N ILE A 12 4.99 -2.80 -21.70
CA ILE A 12 4.35 -3.57 -20.64
C ILE A 12 4.90 -4.99 -20.71
N ARG A 13 5.69 -5.36 -19.70
CA ARG A 13 6.18 -6.73 -19.55
C ARG A 13 4.97 -7.58 -19.15
N LEU A 14 4.28 -8.15 -20.14
CA LEU A 14 3.18 -9.10 -19.93
C LEU A 14 3.73 -10.36 -19.25
N ARG A 15 3.87 -10.32 -17.92
CA ARG A 15 4.01 -11.53 -17.12
C ARG A 15 2.68 -12.26 -17.22
N LYS A 16 2.70 -13.49 -17.74
CA LYS A 16 1.54 -14.40 -17.68
C LYS A 16 1.11 -14.51 -16.22
N VAL A 17 -0.04 -13.94 -15.88
CA VAL A 17 -0.70 -14.13 -14.58
C VAL A 17 -0.96 -15.63 -14.46
N PRO A 18 -0.40 -16.32 -13.45
CA PRO A 18 -0.61 -17.76 -13.32
C PRO A 18 -2.08 -18.07 -13.02
N PHE A 19 -2.51 -19.24 -13.50
CA PHE A 19 -3.84 -19.80 -13.30
C PHE A 19 -4.27 -19.72 -11.83
N ARG A 20 -5.48 -19.18 -11.62
CA ARG A 20 -6.11 -19.00 -10.31
C ARG A 20 -6.44 -20.36 -9.71
N CYS A 21 -5.95 -20.64 -8.51
CA CYS A 21 -6.47 -21.73 -7.70
C CYS A 21 -7.85 -21.29 -7.17
N GLN A 22 -8.92 -21.89 -7.67
CA GLN A 22 -10.27 -21.65 -7.15
C GLN A 22 -10.43 -22.50 -5.89
N SER A 23 -10.33 -21.90 -4.71
CA SER A 23 -10.79 -22.53 -3.47
C SER A 23 -12.30 -22.70 -3.55
N GLY A 24 -12.78 -23.95 -3.50
CA GLY A 24 -14.18 -24.34 -3.72
C GLY A 24 -15.21 -23.85 -2.70
N ASN A 25 -14.88 -22.88 -1.84
CA ASN A 25 -15.75 -22.38 -0.76
C ASN A 25 -15.91 -20.86 -0.74
N HIS A 26 -15.77 -20.16 -1.87
CA HIS A 26 -16.23 -18.77 -1.97
C HIS A 26 -17.69 -18.74 -2.44
N PRO A 27 -18.57 -17.94 -1.79
CA PRO A 27 -19.89 -17.70 -2.35
C PRO A 27 -19.75 -17.12 -3.76
N VAL A 28 -20.54 -17.65 -4.70
CA VAL A 28 -20.62 -17.14 -6.07
C VAL A 28 -21.31 -15.77 -6.04
N ALA A 29 -20.56 -14.74 -5.68
CA ALA A 29 -20.84 -13.34 -6.01
C ALA A 29 -19.68 -12.85 -6.90
N PRO A 30 -19.92 -11.98 -7.90
CA PRO A 30 -18.95 -11.70 -8.98
C PRO A 30 -17.83 -10.74 -8.57
N LEU A 31 -17.41 -10.79 -7.30
CA LEU A 31 -16.49 -9.84 -6.68
C LEU A 31 -15.06 -10.36 -6.82
N GLY A 32 -14.19 -9.54 -7.43
CA GLY A 32 -12.74 -9.75 -7.44
C GLY A 32 -12.17 -10.61 -8.58
N SER A 33 -12.81 -10.69 -9.75
CA SER A 33 -12.22 -11.43 -10.89
C SER A 33 -12.53 -10.93 -12.30
N ARG A 34 -13.00 -9.70 -12.41
CA ARG A 34 -13.21 -9.08 -13.73
C ARG A 34 -11.86 -8.55 -14.23
N ILE A 35 -11.39 -9.08 -15.35
CA ILE A 35 -10.20 -8.59 -16.03
C ILE A 35 -10.67 -7.53 -17.02
N LEU A 36 -10.19 -6.29 -16.86
CA LEU A 36 -10.39 -5.25 -17.86
C LEU A 36 -9.55 -5.59 -19.09
N THR A 37 -10.20 -6.20 -20.09
CA THR A 37 -9.56 -6.59 -21.35
C THR A 37 -9.60 -5.48 -22.39
N ASP A 38 -10.62 -4.62 -22.32
CA ASP A 38 -10.81 -3.46 -23.18
C ASP A 38 -10.73 -2.17 -22.34
N PRO A 39 -9.69 -1.35 -22.51
CA PRO A 39 -9.52 -0.09 -21.78
C PRO A 39 -10.69 0.89 -21.95
N ALA A 40 -11.44 0.82 -23.06
CA ALA A 40 -12.58 1.71 -23.28
C ALA A 40 -13.75 1.44 -22.34
N LYS A 41 -13.80 0.25 -21.72
CA LYS A 41 -14.92 -0.22 -20.89
C LYS A 41 -14.73 0.00 -19.40
N VAL A 42 -13.78 0.84 -19.00
CA VAL A 42 -13.43 1.08 -17.59
C VAL A 42 -14.62 1.58 -16.75
N PHE A 43 -15.59 2.24 -17.36
CA PHE A 43 -16.79 2.75 -16.68
C PHE A 43 -18.03 1.86 -16.84
N GLU A 44 -17.96 0.79 -17.63
CA GLU A 44 -19.10 -0.11 -17.86
C GLU A 44 -19.35 -1.04 -16.67
N HIS A 45 -18.35 -1.21 -15.80
CA HIS A 45 -18.41 -2.12 -14.68
C HIS A 45 -17.88 -1.50 -13.38
N ASN A 46 -18.67 -1.59 -12.32
CA ASN A 46 -18.32 -1.21 -10.96
C ASN A 46 -18.63 -2.36 -9.96
N MET A 47 -18.20 -2.18 -8.71
CA MET A 47 -18.34 -3.20 -7.66
C MET A 47 -19.81 -3.58 -7.35
N TRP A 48 -20.74 -2.71 -7.74
CA TRP A 48 -22.16 -2.78 -7.41
C TRP A 48 -23.05 -3.01 -8.66
N ASP A 49 -22.50 -3.38 -9.81
CA ASP A 49 -23.29 -3.62 -11.05
C ASP A 49 -24.42 -4.64 -10.89
N HIS A 50 -24.26 -5.56 -9.94
CA HIS A 50 -25.24 -6.59 -9.64
C HIS A 50 -26.41 -6.07 -8.80
N MET A 51 -26.26 -4.91 -8.15
CA MET A 51 -27.36 -4.25 -7.45
C MET A 51 -28.25 -3.56 -8.47
N GLN A 52 -29.47 -4.08 -8.60
CA GLN A 52 -30.55 -3.43 -9.34
C GLN A 52 -31.25 -2.47 -8.39
N TRP A 53 -31.38 -1.22 -8.81
CA TRP A 53 -32.04 -0.18 -8.03
C TRP A 53 -33.51 -0.10 -8.42
N SER A 54 -34.39 0.06 -7.43
CA SER A 54 -35.77 0.46 -7.72
C SER A 54 -35.82 1.89 -8.28
N GLU A 55 -36.90 2.24 -8.97
CA GLU A 55 -37.08 3.60 -9.47
C GLU A 55 -37.11 4.62 -8.33
N GLU A 56 -37.71 4.26 -7.19
CA GLU A 56 -37.76 5.06 -5.98
C GLU A 56 -36.38 5.25 -5.34
N GLU A 57 -35.57 4.19 -5.23
CA GLU A 57 -34.20 4.27 -4.71
C GLU A 57 -33.32 5.17 -5.58
N ALA A 58 -33.43 5.01 -6.90
CA ALA A 58 -32.68 5.81 -7.85
C ALA A 58 -33.11 7.29 -7.79
N ALA A 59 -34.41 7.56 -7.66
CA ALA A 59 -34.93 8.91 -7.46
C ALA A 59 -34.44 9.52 -6.13
N ALA A 60 -34.43 8.74 -5.05
CA ALA A 60 -33.96 9.19 -3.75
C ALA A 60 -32.45 9.51 -3.75
N ALA A 61 -31.63 8.71 -4.44
CA ALA A 61 -30.20 9.03 -4.61
C ALA A 61 -29.98 10.28 -5.46
N ARG A 62 -30.70 10.43 -6.59
CA ARG A 62 -30.63 11.65 -7.41
C ARG A 62 -30.97 12.90 -6.60
N LYS A 63 -32.05 12.82 -5.80
CA LYS A 63 -32.45 13.92 -4.91
C LYS A 63 -31.36 14.29 -3.91
N LYS A 64 -30.73 13.29 -3.26
CA LYS A 64 -29.61 13.55 -2.33
C LYS A 64 -28.40 14.16 -3.01
N VAL A 65 -28.09 13.76 -4.24
CA VAL A 65 -26.99 14.35 -5.01
C VAL A 65 -27.29 15.82 -5.34
N GLU A 66 -28.53 16.13 -5.73
CA GLU A 66 -28.96 17.51 -5.99
C GLU A 66 -28.91 18.36 -4.71
N GLU A 67 -29.43 17.85 -3.59
CA GLU A 67 -29.36 18.49 -2.27
C GLU A 67 -27.90 18.76 -1.85
N ASN A 68 -27.01 17.79 -1.99
CA ASN A 68 -25.59 17.93 -1.63
C ASN A 68 -24.80 18.85 -2.58
N SER A 69 -25.24 19.01 -3.82
CA SER A 69 -24.56 19.83 -4.83
C SER A 69 -25.16 21.23 -5.01
N ALA A 70 -26.23 21.54 -4.27
CA ALA A 70 -26.93 22.82 -4.32
C ALA A 70 -26.05 23.99 -3.84
N VAL A 71 -25.21 23.76 -2.84
CA VAL A 71 -24.22 24.73 -2.35
C VAL A 71 -22.84 24.22 -2.70
N ARG A 72 -22.13 24.97 -3.53
CA ARG A 72 -20.73 24.69 -3.86
C ARG A 72 -19.82 25.61 -3.07
N VAL A 73 -18.59 25.15 -2.89
CA VAL A 73 -17.51 25.97 -2.33
C VAL A 73 -17.22 27.12 -3.30
N GLU A 74 -16.99 28.31 -2.77
CA GLU A 74 -16.62 29.48 -3.57
C GLU A 74 -15.27 29.24 -4.28
N GLN A 75 -15.08 29.83 -5.45
CA GLN A 75 -13.86 29.59 -6.26
C GLN A 75 -12.57 29.92 -5.51
N GLU A 76 -12.58 31.00 -4.71
CA GLU A 76 -11.43 31.40 -3.89
C GLU A 76 -11.08 30.35 -2.83
N GLU A 77 -12.09 29.75 -2.20
CA GLU A 77 -11.92 28.69 -1.22
C GLU A 77 -11.48 27.39 -1.89
N GLN A 78 -11.98 27.07 -3.09
CA GLN A 78 -11.55 25.90 -3.85
C GLN A 78 -10.04 25.97 -4.14
N VAL A 79 -9.57 27.09 -4.71
CA VAL A 79 -8.16 27.33 -5.00
C VAL A 79 -7.32 27.23 -3.72
N LYS A 80 -7.84 27.73 -2.60
CA LYS A 80 -7.17 27.61 -1.30
C LYS A 80 -7.08 26.15 -0.85
N TYR A 81 -8.17 25.39 -0.88
CA TYR A 81 -8.17 23.99 -0.45
C TYR A 81 -7.27 23.11 -1.32
N GLU A 82 -7.20 23.39 -2.62
CA GLU A 82 -6.30 22.68 -3.54
C GLU A 82 -4.83 23.01 -3.25
N ASN A 83 -4.46 24.30 -3.17
CA ASN A 83 -3.07 24.72 -2.95
C ASN A 83 -2.58 24.40 -1.53
N GLU A 84 -3.46 24.42 -0.54
CA GLU A 84 -3.12 24.17 0.87
C GLU A 84 -3.50 22.76 1.33
N ALA A 85 -3.89 21.85 0.43
CA ALA A 85 -4.32 20.49 0.74
C ALA A 85 -3.34 19.78 1.68
N SER A 86 -2.04 19.85 1.40
CA SER A 86 -1.00 19.22 2.22
C SER A 86 -1.01 19.76 3.66
N LYS A 87 -1.23 21.06 3.86
CA LYS A 87 -1.32 21.67 5.20
C LYS A 87 -2.55 21.17 5.97
N TYR A 88 -3.69 21.03 5.30
CA TYR A 88 -4.92 20.54 5.92
C TYR A 88 -4.78 19.08 6.33
N TRP A 89 -4.22 18.23 5.47
CA TRP A 89 -3.96 16.83 5.80
C TRP A 89 -2.89 16.67 6.89
N ASP A 90 -1.83 17.46 6.86
CA ASP A 90 -0.82 17.47 7.91
C ASP A 90 -1.41 17.87 9.28
N THR A 91 -2.29 18.88 9.29
CA THR A 91 -3.04 19.27 10.49
C THR A 91 -3.95 18.15 10.98
N PHE A 92 -4.65 17.48 10.06
CA PHE A 92 -5.48 16.33 10.37
C PHE A 92 -4.66 15.21 11.04
N TYR A 93 -3.50 14.85 10.50
CA TYR A 93 -2.64 13.82 11.10
C TYR A 93 -2.05 14.23 12.45
N LYS A 94 -1.73 15.53 12.66
CA LYS A 94 -1.31 16.04 13.96
C LYS A 94 -2.39 15.89 15.04
N ILE A 95 -3.65 16.16 14.68
CA ILE A 95 -4.80 16.09 15.59
C ILE A 95 -5.18 14.63 15.87
N HIS A 96 -5.38 13.84 14.81
CA HIS A 96 -5.99 12.51 14.92
C HIS A 96 -4.99 11.36 15.04
N LYS A 97 -3.72 11.57 14.65
CA LYS A 97 -2.67 10.54 14.65
C LYS A 97 -3.15 9.26 13.96
N ASN A 98 -3.07 8.11 14.64
CA ASN A 98 -3.53 6.81 14.18
C ASN A 98 -4.94 6.43 14.68
N LYS A 99 -5.74 7.37 15.18
CA LYS A 99 -7.01 7.06 15.87
C LYS A 99 -8.26 7.18 14.99
N PHE A 100 -8.15 7.80 13.82
CA PHE A 100 -9.30 8.07 12.97
C PHE A 100 -9.73 6.86 12.13
N PHE A 101 -8.79 6.24 11.43
CA PHE A 101 -9.03 5.06 10.61
C PHE A 101 -8.68 3.79 11.39
N LYS A 102 -9.39 2.70 11.10
CA LYS A 102 -9.06 1.38 11.65
C LYS A 102 -8.01 0.69 10.78
N ASN A 103 -7.19 -0.16 11.40
CA ASN A 103 -6.29 -1.07 10.69
C ASN A 103 -7.07 -1.97 9.73
N ARG A 104 -6.57 -2.08 8.50
CA ARG A 104 -7.15 -2.86 7.41
C ARG A 104 -6.68 -4.32 7.45
N ASN A 105 -6.85 -4.97 8.60
CA ASN A 105 -6.45 -6.37 8.82
C ASN A 105 -7.12 -7.36 7.85
N TRP A 106 -8.22 -6.96 7.22
CA TRP A 106 -8.94 -7.75 6.23
C TRP A 106 -8.30 -7.70 4.83
N LEU A 107 -7.42 -6.74 4.55
CA LEU A 107 -6.94 -6.42 3.20
C LEU A 107 -6.36 -7.65 2.48
N LEU A 108 -5.41 -8.34 3.11
CA LEU A 108 -4.72 -9.49 2.51
C LEU A 108 -5.59 -10.75 2.46
N ARG A 109 -6.69 -10.79 3.21
CA ARG A 109 -7.68 -11.87 3.12
C ARG A 109 -8.58 -11.71 1.91
N GLU A 110 -9.02 -10.48 1.64
CA GLU A 110 -9.90 -10.18 0.50
C GLU A 110 -9.12 -10.10 -0.82
N PHE A 111 -7.86 -9.65 -0.77
CA PHE A 111 -6.99 -9.49 -1.95
C PHE A 111 -5.68 -10.29 -1.78
N PRO A 112 -5.75 -11.63 -1.88
CA PRO A 112 -4.56 -12.48 -1.74
C PRO A 112 -3.49 -12.23 -2.81
N GLU A 113 -3.84 -11.62 -3.94
CA GLU A 113 -2.92 -11.21 -5.00
C GLU A 113 -1.89 -10.16 -4.57
N ILE A 114 -2.10 -9.49 -3.44
CA ILE A 114 -1.13 -8.58 -2.83
C ILE A 114 0.06 -9.37 -2.24
N LEU A 115 -0.10 -10.67 -2.00
CA LEU A 115 0.95 -11.53 -1.44
C LEU A 115 1.89 -12.05 -2.54
N PRO A 116 3.20 -12.19 -2.25
CA PRO A 116 4.12 -12.86 -3.16
C PRO A 116 3.67 -14.31 -3.44
N VAL A 117 3.62 -14.69 -4.71
CA VAL A 117 3.34 -16.08 -5.10
C VAL A 117 4.57 -16.94 -4.83
N ASP A 118 4.43 -17.97 -3.98
CA ASP A 118 5.52 -18.93 -3.77
C ASP A 118 5.79 -19.70 -5.07
N GLN A 119 6.95 -19.44 -5.68
CA GLN A 119 7.35 -20.10 -6.93
C GLN A 119 7.54 -21.62 -6.73
N LYS A 120 7.82 -22.08 -5.50
CA LYS A 120 7.94 -23.51 -5.17
C LYS A 120 6.60 -24.26 -5.24
N ALA A 121 5.47 -23.56 -5.08
CA ALA A 121 4.14 -24.15 -5.19
C ALA A 121 3.71 -24.36 -6.65
N LYS A 122 4.27 -23.61 -7.61
CA LYS A 122 3.98 -23.77 -9.05
C LYS A 122 4.54 -25.05 -9.64
N GLU A 123 5.70 -25.51 -9.16
CA GLU A 123 6.33 -26.74 -9.67
C GLU A 123 5.58 -28.00 -9.20
N LYS A 124 4.96 -27.98 -8.01
CA LYS A 124 4.18 -29.12 -7.48
C LYS A 124 2.77 -29.27 -8.07
N MET A 125 2.20 -28.23 -8.68
CA MET A 125 0.84 -28.27 -9.22
C MET A 125 0.78 -28.59 -10.72
N GLY A 126 1.94 -28.78 -11.37
CA GLY A 126 2.07 -29.17 -12.77
C GLY A 126 1.87 -30.66 -13.04
N GLU A 127 1.84 -31.52 -12.01
CA GLU A 127 1.74 -32.97 -12.16
C GLU A 127 0.84 -33.58 -11.07
N LEU A 128 -0.49 -33.54 -11.22
CA LEU A 128 -1.41 -34.54 -10.64
C LEU A 128 -2.86 -34.34 -11.14
N PRO A 129 -3.54 -35.37 -11.68
CA PRO A 129 -4.95 -35.33 -12.05
C PRO A 129 -5.90 -35.29 -10.82
N TRP A 130 -6.94 -34.45 -10.90
CA TRP A 130 -7.87 -34.10 -9.83
C TRP A 130 -8.91 -35.16 -9.42
N HIS A 131 -8.49 -36.31 -8.86
CA HIS A 131 -9.44 -37.24 -8.21
C HIS A 131 -8.81 -38.03 -7.06
N LEU A 132 -8.19 -37.38 -6.05
CA LEU A 132 -8.07 -37.93 -4.68
C LEU A 132 -7.39 -36.91 -3.74
N ALA A 133 -8.12 -35.94 -3.21
CA ALA A 133 -7.62 -35.12 -2.10
C ALA A 133 -8.75 -34.44 -1.30
N GLU A 134 -9.85 -35.14 -1.05
CA GLU A 134 -10.73 -34.81 0.07
C GLU A 134 -10.29 -35.64 1.27
N THR A 135 -9.27 -35.17 1.99
CA THR A 135 -9.02 -35.42 3.41
C THR A 135 -7.67 -34.79 3.78
N ASN A 136 -7.64 -34.03 4.88
CA ASN A 136 -6.45 -33.48 5.57
C ASN A 136 -6.05 -32.02 5.30
N ALA A 137 -7.01 -31.08 5.32
CA ALA A 137 -6.72 -29.65 5.45
C ALA A 137 -7.25 -29.03 6.76
N THR A 138 -7.19 -29.78 7.87
CA THR A 138 -7.78 -29.34 9.16
C THR A 138 -6.75 -29.02 10.26
N ASN A 139 -5.45 -28.88 9.97
CA ASN A 139 -4.48 -28.81 11.07
C ASN A 139 -3.33 -27.81 10.90
N CYS A 140 -3.64 -26.54 10.61
CA CYS A 140 -2.68 -25.42 10.80
C CYS A 140 -3.39 -24.11 11.19
N PHE A 141 -4.29 -24.16 12.17
CA PHE A 141 -4.80 -22.97 12.85
C PHE A 141 -4.73 -23.18 14.36
N SER A 142 -3.59 -22.89 14.96
CA SER A 142 -3.48 -22.72 16.41
C SER A 142 -3.80 -21.27 16.79
N ARG A 143 -4.75 -21.16 17.71
CA ARG A 143 -5.30 -19.98 18.38
C ARG A 143 -4.25 -18.93 18.78
N VAL A 144 -4.58 -17.67 18.53
CA VAL A 144 -3.99 -16.51 19.23
C VAL A 144 -4.76 -16.31 20.54
N PRO A 145 -4.12 -16.24 21.72
CA PRO A 145 -4.80 -15.80 22.94
C PRO A 145 -4.91 -14.27 23.00
N GLU A 146 -6.09 -13.80 23.40
CA GLU A 146 -6.37 -12.42 23.79
C GLU A 146 -5.53 -12.04 25.03
N GLU A 147 -4.71 -11.00 24.93
CA GLU A 147 -4.06 -10.40 26.10
C GLU A 147 -4.87 -9.21 26.61
N LYS A 148 -5.33 -9.33 27.86
CA LYS A 148 -5.92 -8.26 28.66
C LYS A 148 -4.79 -7.52 29.38
N GLU A 149 -4.63 -6.23 29.10
CA GLU A 149 -3.73 -5.35 29.84
C GLU A 149 -4.27 -5.11 31.26
N GLN A 150 -3.50 -5.51 32.27
CA GLN A 150 -3.69 -5.08 33.66
C GLN A 150 -2.46 -4.29 34.12
N TYR A 151 -2.74 -3.06 34.55
CA TYR A 151 -1.84 -2.11 35.19
C TYR A 151 -1.36 -2.64 36.54
N GLU A 152 -0.04 -2.63 36.78
CA GLU A 152 0.51 -2.47 38.12
C GLU A 152 1.59 -1.37 38.15
N LYS A 153 1.45 -0.53 39.18
CA LYS A 153 2.32 0.57 39.59
C LYS A 153 3.40 0.01 40.51
N SER A 154 4.67 0.35 40.27
CA SER A 154 5.63 0.49 41.37
C SER A 154 6.70 1.57 41.07
N SER A 155 6.78 2.49 42.02
CA SER A 155 7.91 3.34 42.39
C SER A 155 9.18 2.50 42.66
N GLY A 156 10.43 2.94 42.56
CA GLY A 156 11.05 4.24 42.38
C GLY A 156 12.49 4.17 42.98
N SER A 157 13.45 4.79 42.29
CA SER A 157 14.78 5.29 42.75
C SER A 157 15.94 4.32 43.07
N LEU A 158 17.09 4.46 42.39
CA LEU A 158 18.30 5.18 42.87
C LEU A 158 19.53 5.00 41.93
N ASP A 159 20.14 6.15 41.60
CA ASP A 159 21.56 6.53 41.45
C ASP A 159 22.63 5.69 40.70
N GLY A 160 23.47 6.40 39.94
CA GLY A 160 24.84 5.98 39.62
C GLY A 160 25.50 6.68 38.42
N GLN A 161 26.59 7.40 38.65
CA GLN A 161 27.27 8.39 37.79
C GLN A 161 28.29 7.85 36.76
N SER A 162 28.51 8.67 35.71
CA SER A 162 29.79 9.07 35.06
C SER A 162 30.67 8.05 34.31
N LYS A 163 31.03 8.33 33.05
CA LYS A 163 32.28 9.03 32.62
C LYS A 163 32.49 8.96 31.10
N GLU A 164 33.00 10.07 30.56
CA GLU A 164 33.60 10.22 29.24
C GLU A 164 34.88 9.38 29.11
N GLU A 165 35.19 8.83 27.93
CA GLU A 165 36.52 9.02 27.32
C GLU A 165 36.54 8.71 25.82
N SER A 166 37.32 9.55 25.15
CA SER A 166 37.66 9.66 23.75
C SER A 166 38.58 8.57 23.21
N GLY A 167 38.51 8.28 21.91
CA GLY A 167 39.57 7.55 21.21
C GLY A 167 39.32 7.48 19.70
N GLY A 168 39.78 8.48 18.96
CA GLY A 168 39.81 8.44 17.50
C GLY A 168 40.95 7.58 16.97
N LEU A 169 40.69 6.80 15.91
CA LEU A 169 41.71 6.33 14.99
C LEU A 169 41.20 6.46 13.56
N ASN A 170 41.98 7.19 12.78
CA ASN A 170 41.84 7.49 11.37
C ASN A 170 42.79 6.54 10.63
N LEU A 171 42.30 5.74 9.68
CA LEU A 171 43.17 5.01 8.75
C LEU A 171 42.48 4.84 7.39
N ASN A 172 43.04 5.57 6.42
CA ASN A 172 42.80 5.44 5.00
C ASN A 172 43.18 4.04 4.50
N SER A 173 42.29 3.43 3.74
CA SER A 173 42.68 2.49 2.69
C SER A 173 41.76 2.68 1.48
N LYS A 174 42.27 3.45 0.52
CA LYS A 174 41.86 3.37 -0.87
C LYS A 174 42.25 1.99 -1.38
N GLU A 175 41.30 1.18 -1.79
CA GLU A 175 41.55 0.17 -2.81
C GLU A 175 40.41 0.12 -3.82
N GLN A 176 40.82 0.25 -5.07
CA GLN A 176 39.99 0.28 -6.25
C GLN A 176 39.52 -1.14 -6.55
N SER A 177 38.21 -1.36 -6.64
CA SER A 177 37.68 -2.41 -7.51
C SER A 177 36.90 -1.75 -8.64
N LYS A 178 37.48 -1.81 -9.84
CA LYS A 178 36.81 -1.48 -11.09
C LYS A 178 35.98 -2.69 -11.52
N GLY A 179 34.71 -2.45 -11.82
CA GLY A 179 33.97 -3.27 -12.79
C GLY A 179 33.08 -4.37 -12.22
N LEU A 180 32.22 -4.06 -11.25
CA LEU A 180 30.94 -4.76 -11.11
C LEU A 180 29.86 -3.79 -11.57
N LEU A 181 29.01 -4.22 -12.51
CA LEU A 181 27.88 -3.44 -13.01
C LEU A 181 27.18 -2.78 -11.81
N LYS A 182 27.15 -1.45 -11.76
CA LYS A 182 26.29 -0.72 -10.82
C LYS A 182 24.86 -1.04 -11.24
N THR A 183 24.30 -2.15 -10.74
CA THR A 183 22.88 -2.18 -10.46
C THR A 183 22.66 -1.03 -9.51
N ASP A 184 22.00 0.03 -9.97
CA ASP A 184 21.70 1.18 -9.11
C ASP A 184 21.09 0.65 -7.82
N LEU A 185 21.81 0.82 -6.70
CA LEU A 185 21.32 0.37 -5.39
C LEU A 185 20.21 1.34 -4.97
N PHE A 186 18.97 0.97 -5.24
CA PHE A 186 17.79 1.61 -4.65
C PHE A 186 17.31 0.80 -3.43
N PRO A 187 16.60 1.42 -2.46
CA PRO A 187 15.95 0.70 -1.36
C PRO A 187 15.12 -0.47 -1.92
N GLY A 188 15.20 -1.68 -1.37
CA GLY A 188 14.43 -2.81 -1.94
C GLY A 188 14.91 -3.36 -3.30
N SER A 189 16.10 -2.97 -3.77
CA SER A 189 16.71 -3.55 -4.98
C SER A 189 16.93 -5.06 -4.91
N GLY A 190 17.21 -5.60 -3.72
CA GLY A 190 17.29 -7.04 -3.45
C GLY A 190 15.93 -7.75 -3.34
N ALA A 191 14.83 -7.00 -3.27
CA ALA A 191 13.51 -7.62 -3.14
C ALA A 191 13.02 -8.24 -4.45
N THR A 192 12.45 -9.44 -4.32
CA THR A 192 11.82 -10.19 -5.42
C THR A 192 10.36 -9.80 -5.64
N PHE A 193 9.76 -9.12 -4.66
CA PHE A 193 8.38 -8.62 -4.71
C PHE A 193 8.28 -7.24 -4.09
N ARG A 194 7.76 -6.26 -4.83
CA ARG A 194 7.71 -4.85 -4.40
C ARG A 194 6.30 -4.27 -4.45
N ILE A 195 5.89 -3.65 -3.35
CA ILE A 195 4.57 -3.04 -3.15
C ILE A 195 4.76 -1.54 -2.95
N LEU A 196 3.89 -0.71 -3.53
CA LEU A 196 3.73 0.70 -3.18
C LEU A 196 2.35 0.96 -2.60
N GLU A 197 2.25 1.53 -1.41
CA GLU A 197 1.02 2.17 -0.92
C GLU A 197 1.10 3.69 -1.10
N VAL A 198 0.26 4.23 -1.99
CA VAL A 198 0.07 5.68 -2.17
C VAL A 198 -1.00 6.17 -1.20
N GLY A 199 -0.79 7.32 -0.58
CA GLY A 199 -1.68 7.85 0.46
C GLY A 199 -1.68 6.99 1.72
N CYS A 200 -0.49 6.65 2.22
CA CYS A 200 -0.34 5.70 3.31
C CYS A 200 -0.92 6.18 4.65
N GLY A 201 -1.11 7.50 4.81
CA GLY A 201 -1.62 8.12 6.02
C GLY A 201 -0.87 7.65 7.26
N ALA A 202 -1.61 7.32 8.32
CA ALA A 202 -1.06 6.80 9.58
C ALA A 202 -0.68 5.29 9.54
N GLY A 203 -0.69 4.64 8.37
CA GLY A 203 -0.20 3.26 8.22
C GLY A 203 -1.19 2.15 8.48
N ASN A 204 -2.48 2.45 8.38
CA ASN A 204 -3.55 1.50 8.67
C ASN A 204 -3.57 0.29 7.71
N SER A 205 -2.94 0.37 6.54
CA SER A 205 -2.67 -0.81 5.69
C SER A 205 -1.20 -1.23 5.76
N VAL A 206 -0.26 -0.27 5.76
CA VAL A 206 1.19 -0.50 5.96
C VAL A 206 1.48 -1.52 7.07
N PHE A 207 1.02 -1.30 8.30
CA PHE A 207 1.40 -2.16 9.42
C PHE A 207 0.77 -3.55 9.37
N PRO A 208 -0.51 -3.73 9.01
CA PRO A 208 -1.04 -5.05 8.69
C PRO A 208 -0.24 -5.78 7.60
N ILE A 209 0.17 -5.10 6.53
CA ILE A 209 0.97 -5.69 5.46
C ILE A 209 2.33 -6.15 5.98
N LEU A 210 3.05 -5.29 6.71
CA LEU A 210 4.35 -5.62 7.30
C LEU A 210 4.25 -6.80 8.27
N ASN A 211 3.20 -6.83 9.10
CA ASN A 211 2.99 -7.91 10.06
C ASN A 211 2.70 -9.25 9.40
N THR A 212 1.91 -9.27 8.32
CA THR A 212 1.63 -10.51 7.59
C THR A 212 2.84 -11.00 6.80
N LEU A 213 3.62 -10.10 6.21
CA LEU A 213 4.76 -10.45 5.35
C LEU A 213 6.10 -10.61 6.09
N GLN A 214 6.12 -10.43 7.42
CA GLN A 214 7.37 -10.46 8.21
C GLN A 214 8.22 -11.73 8.02
N ASN A 215 7.59 -12.86 7.63
CA ASN A 215 8.24 -14.15 7.41
C ASN A 215 8.33 -14.55 5.92
N THR A 216 7.97 -13.66 5.01
CA THR A 216 7.92 -13.92 3.56
C THR A 216 9.27 -13.55 2.92
N PRO A 217 9.79 -14.35 1.96
CA PRO A 217 11.06 -14.05 1.30
C PRO A 217 11.07 -12.67 0.63
N GLU A 218 12.20 -11.97 0.78
CA GLU A 218 12.61 -10.70 0.16
C GLU A 218 11.48 -9.87 -0.49
N PHE A 219 10.53 -9.39 0.32
CA PHE A 219 9.57 -8.37 -0.08
C PHE A 219 10.09 -6.98 0.32
N PHE A 220 9.62 -5.94 -0.36
CA PHE A 220 9.86 -4.56 0.06
C PHE A 220 8.60 -3.71 -0.12
N LEU A 221 8.25 -2.97 0.92
CA LEU A 221 7.11 -2.07 0.94
C LEU A 221 7.58 -0.61 0.84
N TYR A 222 7.18 0.05 -0.23
CA TYR A 222 7.19 1.50 -0.31
C TYR A 222 5.86 2.04 0.20
N CYS A 223 5.89 3.11 0.96
CA CYS A 223 4.70 3.85 1.30
C CYS A 223 4.96 5.35 1.21
N CYS A 224 4.03 6.08 0.59
CA CYS A 224 4.13 7.51 0.47
C CYS A 224 2.84 8.22 0.80
N ASP A 225 3.00 9.46 1.24
CA ASP A 225 1.93 10.41 1.43
C ASP A 225 2.45 11.80 1.09
N PHE A 226 1.61 12.66 0.55
CA PHE A 226 1.98 14.03 0.25
C PHE A 226 2.00 14.93 1.50
N ALA A 227 1.37 14.49 2.59
CA ALA A 227 1.43 15.14 3.90
C ALA A 227 2.63 14.63 4.72
N PRO A 228 3.61 15.49 5.08
CA PRO A 228 4.78 15.07 5.86
C PRO A 228 4.45 14.41 7.20
N GLY A 229 3.44 14.90 7.92
CA GLY A 229 3.00 14.36 9.20
C GLY A 229 2.49 12.91 9.11
N ALA A 230 1.94 12.49 7.98
CA ALA A 230 1.59 11.08 7.75
C ALA A 230 2.84 10.19 7.74
N VAL A 231 3.86 10.60 6.98
CA VAL A 231 5.14 9.89 6.87
C VAL A 231 5.87 9.86 8.21
N GLU A 232 5.80 10.94 8.99
CA GLU A 232 6.33 10.98 10.36
C GLU A 232 5.62 9.98 11.29
N LEU A 233 4.28 9.85 11.19
CA LEU A 233 3.53 8.84 11.95
C LEU A 233 3.97 7.42 11.60
N ILE A 234 4.24 7.13 10.33
CA ILE A 234 4.79 5.83 9.92
C ILE A 234 6.17 5.60 10.56
N LYS A 235 7.10 6.55 10.37
CA LYS A 235 8.49 6.41 10.80
C LYS A 235 8.65 6.35 12.32
N SER A 236 7.74 6.98 13.06
CA SER A 236 7.72 6.98 14.54
C SER A 236 7.02 5.76 15.14
N HIS A 237 6.34 4.94 14.34
CA HIS A 237 5.67 3.74 14.83
C HIS A 237 6.67 2.68 15.27
N SER A 238 6.42 2.01 16.41
CA SER A 238 7.35 1.02 17.00
C SER A 238 7.62 -0.19 16.08
N SER A 239 6.63 -0.58 15.28
CA SER A 239 6.75 -1.65 14.28
C SER A 239 7.47 -1.23 12.99
N TYR A 240 7.80 0.05 12.80
CA TYR A 240 8.49 0.49 11.59
C TYR A 240 9.95 0.02 11.60
N ARG A 241 10.39 -0.54 10.47
CA ARG A 241 11.76 -0.99 10.23
C ARG A 241 12.15 -0.56 8.82
N ALA A 242 13.28 0.14 8.68
CA ALA A 242 13.76 0.61 7.38
C ALA A 242 14.17 -0.52 6.42
N ALA A 243 14.46 -1.72 6.94
CA ALA A 243 14.91 -2.86 6.14
C ALA A 243 13.83 -3.41 5.18
N PRO A 244 12.59 -3.70 5.62
CA PRO A 244 11.50 -4.13 4.73
C PRO A 244 10.61 -2.98 4.21
N CYS A 245 10.84 -1.73 4.65
CA CYS A 245 9.90 -0.63 4.41
C CYS A 245 10.58 0.73 4.22
N SER A 246 10.23 1.44 3.15
CA SER A 246 10.64 2.83 2.92
C SER A 246 9.43 3.76 2.88
N ALA A 247 9.37 4.68 3.85
CA ALA A 247 8.36 5.72 3.94
C ALA A 247 8.92 7.07 3.44
N PHE A 248 8.24 7.73 2.50
CA PHE A 248 8.71 8.99 1.92
C PHE A 248 7.56 9.95 1.57
N VAL A 249 7.86 11.25 1.56
CA VAL A 249 6.89 12.27 1.17
C VAL A 249 6.85 12.35 -0.34
N HIS A 250 5.66 12.26 -0.93
CA HIS A 250 5.48 12.35 -2.37
C HIS A 250 4.08 12.81 -2.74
N ASP A 251 3.97 13.83 -3.59
CA ASP A 251 2.72 14.21 -4.24
C ASP A 251 2.61 13.40 -5.55
N VAL A 252 1.62 12.52 -5.63
CA VAL A 252 1.41 11.67 -6.81
C VAL A 252 1.04 12.48 -8.05
N CYS A 253 0.57 13.71 -7.88
CA CYS A 253 0.28 14.63 -8.98
C CYS A 253 1.48 15.54 -9.33
N ASP A 254 2.66 15.31 -8.76
CA ASP A 254 3.90 15.98 -9.14
C ASP A 254 4.73 15.08 -10.08
N GLU A 255 4.59 15.34 -11.38
CA GLU A 255 5.32 14.65 -12.46
C GLU A 255 6.84 14.91 -12.44
N GLY A 256 7.32 15.90 -11.68
CA GLY A 256 8.73 16.28 -11.63
C GLY A 256 9.55 15.54 -10.59
N SER A 257 8.90 14.95 -9.59
CA SER A 257 9.58 14.32 -8.45
C SER A 257 9.91 12.85 -8.72
N PRO A 258 11.18 12.42 -8.55
CA PRO A 258 11.54 11.03 -8.78
C PRO A 258 11.05 10.13 -7.62
N TYR A 259 10.63 8.92 -7.97
CA TYR A 259 10.42 7.86 -7.00
C TYR A 259 11.76 7.26 -6.53
N PRO A 260 11.83 6.68 -5.32
CA PRO A 260 13.05 6.03 -4.80
C PRO A 260 13.27 4.62 -5.40
N PHE A 261 12.73 4.36 -6.59
CA PHE A 261 12.81 3.10 -7.31
C PHE A 261 12.64 3.34 -8.81
N PRO A 262 13.17 2.45 -9.67
CA PRO A 262 13.06 2.60 -11.12
C PRO A 262 11.66 2.25 -11.65
N ASP A 263 11.33 2.81 -12.82
CA ASP A 263 10.07 2.51 -13.51
C ASP A 263 9.91 1.02 -13.82
N GLY A 264 8.67 0.53 -13.75
CA GLY A 264 8.35 -0.87 -14.04
C GLY A 264 8.93 -1.88 -13.02
N SER A 265 9.39 -1.41 -11.85
CA SER A 265 9.98 -2.27 -10.82
C SER A 265 8.98 -2.78 -9.78
N LEU A 266 7.79 -2.19 -9.68
CA LEU A 266 6.75 -2.57 -8.71
C LEU A 266 5.92 -3.75 -9.22
N ASP A 267 5.52 -4.64 -8.31
CA ASP A 267 4.59 -5.74 -8.58
C ASP A 267 3.15 -5.35 -8.22
N VAL A 268 2.96 -4.51 -7.19
CA VAL A 268 1.64 -4.07 -6.70
C VAL A 268 1.67 -2.58 -6.36
N VAL A 269 0.60 -1.85 -6.75
CA VAL A 269 0.33 -0.48 -6.30
C VAL A 269 -1.04 -0.44 -5.63
N LEU A 270 -1.10 0.06 -4.39
CA LEU A 270 -2.29 0.22 -3.59
C LEU A 270 -2.66 1.70 -3.52
N LEU A 271 -3.90 2.03 -3.91
CA LEU A 271 -4.47 3.37 -3.84
C LEU A 271 -5.80 3.32 -3.07
N VAL A 272 -5.73 3.38 -1.74
CA VAL A 272 -6.93 3.26 -0.89
C VAL A 272 -7.45 4.65 -0.52
N PHE A 273 -8.62 5.03 -1.06
CA PHE A 273 -9.22 6.36 -0.90
C PHE A 273 -8.39 7.54 -1.46
N VAL A 274 -7.46 7.27 -2.38
CA VAL A 274 -6.59 8.30 -2.97
C VAL A 274 -7.24 8.96 -4.19
N LEU A 275 -7.70 8.18 -5.16
CA LEU A 275 -8.16 8.72 -6.45
C LEU A 275 -9.37 9.65 -6.30
N SER A 276 -10.22 9.43 -5.29
CA SER A 276 -11.36 10.30 -4.98
C SER A 276 -10.96 11.67 -4.42
N SER A 277 -9.71 11.82 -3.95
CA SER A 277 -9.18 13.09 -3.45
C SER A 277 -8.35 13.85 -4.48
N LEU A 278 -8.23 13.34 -5.71
CA LEU A 278 -7.52 13.99 -6.80
C LEU A 278 -8.52 14.61 -7.76
N HIS A 279 -8.19 15.79 -8.29
CA HIS A 279 -8.99 16.39 -9.34
C HIS A 279 -8.89 15.51 -10.60
N PRO A 280 -9.98 15.23 -11.33
CA PRO A 280 -9.96 14.30 -12.48
C PRO A 280 -9.01 14.69 -13.62
N ASP A 281 -8.66 15.97 -13.73
CA ASP A 281 -7.73 16.49 -14.74
C ASP A 281 -6.25 16.43 -14.32
N ARG A 282 -5.95 15.89 -13.13
CA ARG A 282 -4.59 15.73 -12.60
C ARG A 282 -4.11 14.30 -12.65
#